data_AF-A0A7J6WKK7-F1
#
_entry.id   AF-A0A7J6WKK7-F1
#
_cell.length_a   1.000
_cell.length_b   1.000
_cell.length_c   1.000
_cell.angle_alpha   90.00
_cell.angle_beta   90.00
_cell.angle_gamma   90.00
#
_symmetry.space_group_name_H-M   'P 1'
#
loop_
_entity.id
_entity.type
_entity.pdbx_description
1 polymer ?
#
loop_
_entity_poly.entity_id
_entity_poly.type
_entity_poly.pdbx_seq_one_letter_code
_entity_poly.pdbx_strand_id
1 'polypeptide(L)'
;YEISKINNYLVNCGSSIKSVINNCNFIGDSSKLGSSFFTSATKTSIVSLNEEIPSRNLLPLHHTTRIYNKPLTYVFEIKRKGTHLINESR
;
A
#
# COMPACT_ATOMS: atom_id res chain seq x y z
N TYR A 1 -3.77 -23.19 -3.13
CA TYR A 1 -4.84 -22.16 -3.20
C TYR A 1 -4.49 -21.20 -4.34
N GLU A 2 -5.33 -21.11 -5.37
CA GLU A 2 -5.13 -20.10 -6.42
C GLU A 2 -5.71 -18.75 -5.96
N ILE A 3 -4.84 -17.75 -5.81
CA ILE A 3 -5.27 -16.39 -5.48
C ILE A 3 -5.78 -15.74 -6.78
N SER A 4 -7.06 -15.38 -6.79
CA SER A 4 -7.71 -14.74 -7.94
C SER A 4 -7.08 -13.39 -8.26
N LYS A 5 -6.48 -13.24 -9.45
CA LYS A 5 -5.94 -11.95 -9.92
C LYS A 5 -6.95 -10.80 -9.98
N ILE A 6 -8.24 -11.12 -10.03
CA ILE A 6 -9.33 -10.14 -10.14
C ILE A 6 -9.44 -9.24 -8.90
N ASN A 7 -9.09 -9.75 -7.71
CA ASN A 7 -9.18 -9.00 -6.44
C ASN A 7 -7.79 -8.76 -5.82
N ASN A 8 -6.76 -8.59 -6.65
CA ASN A 8 -5.40 -8.39 -6.18
C ASN A 8 -5.10 -6.90 -5.99
N TYR A 9 -5.22 -6.44 -4.74
CA TYR A 9 -4.84 -5.11 -4.32
C TYR A 9 -3.44 -5.13 -3.71
N LEU A 10 -2.51 -4.43 -4.36
CA LEU A 10 -1.14 -4.27 -3.88
C LEU A 10 -0.91 -2.78 -3.61
N VAL A 11 -0.77 -2.42 -2.34
CA VAL A 11 -0.72 -1.03 -1.89
C VAL A 11 0.68 -0.69 -1.41
N ASN A 12 1.23 0.43 -1.88
CA ASN A 12 2.43 1.04 -1.33
C ASN A 12 2.03 2.21 -0.42
N CYS A 13 2.12 2.00 0.89
CA CYS A 13 1.64 2.94 1.90
C CYS A 13 2.50 4.21 1.93
N GLY A 14 1.85 5.37 1.87
CA GLY A 14 2.49 6.68 1.81
C GLY A 14 2.99 7.09 0.43
N SER A 15 3.21 6.16 -0.50
CA SER A 15 3.79 6.48 -1.81
C SER A 15 2.80 7.18 -2.74
N SER A 16 3.30 8.14 -3.52
CA SER A 16 2.54 8.82 -4.58
C SER A 16 2.70 8.15 -5.96
N ILE A 17 3.62 7.20 -6.08
CA ILE A 17 4.00 6.58 -7.36
C ILE A 17 3.59 5.11 -7.42
N LYS A 18 3.37 4.61 -8.65
CA LYS A 18 3.27 3.18 -8.90
C LYS A 18 4.67 2.59 -8.91
N SER A 19 4.86 1.45 -8.25
CA SER A 19 6.17 0.79 -8.14
C SER A 19 6.05 -0.65 -8.60
N VAL A 20 7.07 -1.14 -9.33
CA VAL A 20 7.17 -2.56 -9.71
C VAL A 20 8.19 -3.20 -8.78
N ILE A 21 7.75 -4.18 -7.98
CA ILE A 21 8.58 -4.84 -6.97
C ILE A 21 8.36 -6.34 -7.14
N ASN A 22 9.43 -7.08 -7.44
CA ASN A 22 9.36 -8.52 -7.71
C ASN A 22 8.27 -8.88 -8.74
N ASN A 23 8.20 -8.14 -9.85
CA ASN A 23 7.21 -8.28 -10.93
C ASN A 23 5.75 -8.02 -10.52
N CYS A 24 5.53 -7.47 -9.33
CA CYS A 24 4.21 -7.08 -8.82
C CYS A 24 4.04 -5.56 -8.89
N ASN A 25 2.89 -5.10 -9.41
CA ASN A 25 2.56 -3.69 -9.52
C ASN A 25 1.90 -3.19 -8.23
N PHE A 26 2.62 -2.42 -7.44
CA PHE A 26 2.10 -1.75 -6.26
C PHE A 26 1.59 -0.35 -6.61
N ILE A 27 0.42 0.00 -6.08
CA ILE A 27 -0.21 1.31 -6.23
C ILE A 27 0.06 2.11 -4.97
N GLY A 28 0.70 3.27 -5.11
CA GLY A 28 0.84 4.23 -4.03
C GLY A 28 -0.51 4.74 -3.53
N ASP A 29 -0.78 4.64 -2.23
CA ASP A 29 -2.04 5.10 -1.62
C ASP A 29 -2.17 6.64 -1.61
N SER A 30 -1.07 7.39 -1.77
CA SER A 30 -1.09 8.86 -1.96
C SER A 30 -1.31 9.26 -3.41
N SER A 31 -1.37 8.30 -4.34
CA SER A 31 -1.67 8.57 -5.75
C SER A 31 -3.16 8.85 -5.95
N LYS A 32 -3.52 9.48 -7.08
CA LYS A 32 -4.93 9.75 -7.45
C LYS A 32 -5.82 8.50 -7.44
N LEU A 33 -5.27 7.34 -7.80
CA LEU A 33 -6.00 6.08 -7.79
C LEU A 33 -6.01 5.47 -6.38
N GLY A 34 -4.85 5.43 -5.72
CA GLY A 34 -4.71 4.77 -4.43
C GLY A 34 -5.41 5.50 -3.28
N SER A 35 -5.63 6.81 -3.39
CA SER A 35 -6.36 7.58 -2.35
C SER A 35 -7.82 7.17 -2.22
N SER A 36 -8.37 6.47 -3.21
CA SER A 36 -9.72 5.88 -3.15
C SER A 36 -9.78 4.59 -2.31
N PHE A 37 -8.64 3.98 -1.96
CA PHE A 37 -8.60 2.73 -1.21
C PHE A 37 -8.81 2.91 0.28
N PHE A 38 -8.82 4.14 0.80
CA PHE A 38 -9.05 4.36 2.21
C PHE A 38 -9.98 5.55 2.45
N THR A 39 -10.68 5.48 3.57
CA THR A 39 -11.40 6.61 4.13
C THR A 39 -10.71 7.04 5.40
N SER A 40 -10.49 8.35 5.53
CA SER A 40 -9.91 8.94 6.73
C SER A 40 -10.75 10.13 7.15
N ALA A 41 -11.16 10.15 8.42
CA ALA A 41 -11.86 11.29 9.00
C ALA A 41 -10.93 12.50 9.23
N THR A 42 -9.61 12.30 9.13
CA THR A 42 -8.61 13.34 9.41
C THR A 42 -7.41 13.28 8.47
N LYS A 43 -6.58 14.34 8.53
CA LYS A 43 -5.28 14.35 7.87
C LYS A 43 -4.41 13.19 8.39
N THR A 44 -3.69 12.57 7.46
CA THR A 44 -2.67 11.56 7.73
C THR A 44 -1.30 12.15 7.41
N SER A 45 -0.25 11.60 8.02
CA SER A 45 1.13 11.97 7.70
C SER A 45 1.80 10.88 6.88
N ILE A 46 2.85 11.22 6.15
CA ILE A 46 3.69 10.28 5.40
C ILE A 46 5.10 10.46 5.91
N VAL A 47 5.77 9.35 6.19
CA VAL A 47 7.21 9.33 6.48
C VAL A 47 7.90 8.62 5.35
N SER A 48 8.97 9.24 4.85
CA SER A 48 9.86 8.67 3.84
C SER A 48 11.22 8.42 4.46
N LEU A 49 11.85 7.31 4.12
CA LEU A 49 13.23 7.03 4.51
C LEU A 49 14.15 8.07 3.85
N ASN A 50 15.05 8.66 4.63
CA ASN A 50 16.11 9.50 4.07
C ASN A 50 17.16 8.61 3.39
N GLU A 51 17.60 8.99 2.19
CA GLU A 51 18.59 8.25 1.40
C GLU A 51 19.98 8.13 2.07
N GLU A 52 20.20 8.81 3.20
CA GLU A 52 21.46 8.79 3.96
C GLU A 52 21.65 7.55 4.85
N ILE A 53 20.58 6.79 5.14
CA ILE A 53 20.70 5.51 5.85
C ILE A 53 21.04 4.45 4.80
N PRO A 54 22.07 3.59 4.98
CA PRO A 54 22.43 2.58 3.99
C PRO A 54 21.27 1.60 3.81
N SER A 55 20.40 1.89 2.85
CA SER A 55 19.15 1.21 2.52
C SER A 55 19.36 -0.12 1.80
N ARG A 56 20.56 -0.69 1.91
CA ARG A 56 21.11 -1.67 0.94
C ARG A 56 20.29 -2.95 0.80
N ASN A 57 19.32 -3.20 1.69
CA ASN A 57 18.45 -4.37 1.69
C ASN A 57 16.94 -4.04 1.73
N LEU A 58 16.52 -2.78 1.67
CA LEU A 58 15.10 -2.42 1.68
C LEU A 58 14.55 -2.41 0.25
N LEU A 59 13.41 -3.06 0.05
CA LEU A 59 12.67 -2.94 -1.20
C LEU A 59 12.01 -1.55 -1.26
N PRO A 60 11.73 -1.01 -2.46
CA PRO A 60 11.03 0.27 -2.61
C PRO A 60 9.68 0.38 -1.87
N LEU A 61 9.07 -0.76 -1.50
CA LEU A 61 7.84 -0.84 -0.70
C LEU A 61 8.03 -0.30 0.72
N HIS A 62 9.25 -0.34 1.24
CA HIS A 62 9.59 0.01 2.63
C HIS A 62 10.16 1.43 2.74
N HIS A 63 10.24 2.18 1.63
CA HIS A 63 10.79 3.53 1.62
C HIS A 63 9.79 4.56 2.14
N THR A 64 8.50 4.26 2.12
CA THR A 64 7.44 5.15 2.59
C THR A 64 6.50 4.41 3.50
N THR A 65 5.92 5.13 4.46
CA THR A 65 4.81 4.63 5.27
C THR A 65 3.80 5.73 5.54
N ARG A 66 2.51 5.36 5.58
CA ARG A 66 1.43 6.26 6.00
C ARG A 66 1.23 6.13 7.50
N ILE A 67 1.37 7.24 8.20
CA ILE A 67 1.09 7.33 9.63
C ILE A 67 -0.29 7.95 9.82
N TYR A 68 -1.10 7.28 10.62
CA TYR A 68 -2.41 7.75 11.04
C TYR A 68 -2.46 7.83 12.57
N ASN A 69 -2.81 9.01 13.05
CA ASN A 69 -2.98 9.37 14.46
C ASN A 69 -4.45 9.33 14.90
N LYS A 70 -5.34 8.95 13.99
CA LYS A 70 -6.73 8.56 14.22
C LYS A 70 -7.04 7.32 13.37
N PRO A 71 -8.16 6.61 13.64
CA PRO A 71 -8.55 5.46 12.82
C PRO A 71 -8.66 5.81 11.34
N LEU A 72 -8.05 4.96 10.51
CA LEU A 72 -8.11 4.99 9.05
C LEU A 72 -8.54 3.60 8.58
N THR A 73 -9.46 3.56 7.61
CA THR A 73 -10.02 2.30 7.12
C THR A 73 -9.70 2.13 5.66
N TYR A 74 -9.02 1.03 5.31
CA TYR A 74 -8.91 0.60 3.92
C TYR A 74 -10.16 -0.17 3.48
N VAL A 75 -10.65 0.15 2.28
CA VAL A 75 -11.84 -0.46 1.67
C VAL A 75 -11.48 -0.94 0.27
N PHE A 76 -11.69 -2.23 0.03
CA PHE A 76 -11.41 -2.88 -1.25
C PHE A 76 -12.67 -3.52 -1.82
N GLU A 77 -12.96 -3.27 -3.09
CA GLU A 77 -14.11 -3.84 -3.78
C GLU A 77 -13.81 -5.29 -4.21
N ILE A 78 -14.51 -6.26 -3.61
CA ILE A 78 -14.32 -7.67 -3.96
C ILE A 78 -15.33 -8.09 -5.03
N LYS A 79 -14.85 -8.31 -6.26
CA LYS A 79 -15.67 -8.69 -7.42
C LYS A 79 -16.01 -10.18 -7.48
N ARG A 80 -15.21 -11.03 -6.81
CA ARG A 80 -15.40 -12.50 -6.79
C ARG A 80 -15.40 -12.99 -5.36
N LYS A 81 -16.50 -13.62 -4.94
CA LYS A 81 -16.62 -14.28 -3.63
C LYS A 81 -15.56 -15.37 -3.46
N GLY A 82 -15.08 -15.53 -2.24
CA GLY A 82 -14.12 -16.57 -1.88
C GLY A 82 -13.30 -16.19 -0.65
N THR A 83 -12.25 -16.95 -0.40
CA THR A 83 -11.25 -16.63 0.62
C THR A 83 -10.25 -15.62 0.05
N HIS A 84 -9.97 -14.57 0.81
CA HIS A 84 -9.00 -13.54 0.46
C HIS A 84 -7.87 -13.54 1.49
N LEU A 85 -6.63 -13.42 1.02
CA LEU A 85 -5.47 -13.29 1.87
C LEU A 85 -5.15 -11.81 2.07
N ILE A 86 -5.00 -11.40 3.32
CA ILE A 86 -4.57 -10.05 3.70
C ILE A 86 -3.19 -10.20 4.33
N ASN A 87 -2.19 -9.54 3.75
CA ASN A 87 -0.82 -9.54 4.26
C ASN A 87 -0.35 -8.10 4.44
N GLU A 88 0.33 -7.86 5.55
CA GLU A 88 1.08 -6.63 5.81
C GLU A 88 2.58 -6.99 5.79
N SER A 89 3.37 -6.23 5.03
CA SER A 89 4.83 -6.35 5.06
C SER A 89 5.35 -5.72 6.35
N ARG A 90 5.99 -6.52 7.20
CA ARG A 90 6.73 -6.04 8.37
C ARG A 90 8.11 -5.53 7.98
#